data_AF-A0A0V1HB36-F1
#
_entry.id   AF-A0A0V1HB36-F1
#
_cell.length_a   1.000
_cell.length_b   1.000
_cell.length_c   1.000
_cell.angle_alpha   90.00
_cell.angle_beta   90.00
_cell.angle_gamma   90.00
#
_symmetry.space_group_name_H-M   'P 1'
#
loop_
_entity.id
_entity.type
_entity.pdbx_description
1 polymer ?
#
loop_
_entity_poly.entity_id
_entity_poly.type
_entity_poly.pdbx_seq_one_letter_code
_entity_poly.pdbx_strand_id
1 'polypeptide(L)'
;MMNKGKFELKCARLIKSLFFIFHLFFTLESSPMHSYVYIPLFDKVCLIEKYIPQEYPTASRIPVFIYNSLESCIAACSNYMTRELLCNAFMYSDITKACHLHFYTVNIKKGMRPVETGQSQFYLLHRCFNRNNSLLNAAVNKKNETNDKIVFLPALHKLCLIRRRLVSESWFAKPILHTTTPNLKKCLSLCVVNGAAGCNSVIFLLQEKSCTLVTHQSIFSTLSATLKSSAYFFEIDHCKTETLHYPLLTSLLLANATNPIQHFLSFGVRHLPITKSENAIIIDLLNCSTRQYCFYRCVMQRRDFGCNAVFFNAEEKTCLLMKLNVSSRETTDLVLYNFFKGYTRKEKLILSNYEDPLRFKTSFVSLHKFHERCQILTFTSAYAENLKVHSLLLQTNSLHSCLKVCRSNTNDTSCSGVLFSKHEKVCYKVVEGTFYDQIVTEDDQTIVLLQLCVKDREEERRENSMFYHYHLYELEEMCVFESYANHYFSGFAVYDNIPKSSSGYHCILKCASEQISKGCAAVHKSQERCMFFRRNSTARIFRKLENSYFLEMLYCESKFAGNAFDFDAVD
;
A
#
# COMPACT_ATOMS: atom_id res chain seq x y z
N MET A 1 9.77 -75.42 6.03
CA MET A 1 11.17 -74.99 6.27
C MET A 1 11.55 -73.93 5.25
N MET A 2 12.11 -72.80 5.71
CA MET A 2 12.86 -71.76 4.98
C MET A 2 12.20 -71.18 3.71
N ASN A 3 11.88 -69.88 3.58
CA ASN A 3 12.78 -68.78 3.87
C ASN A 3 12.00 -67.44 4.02
N LYS A 4 11.09 -67.37 5.01
CA LYS A 4 10.46 -66.10 5.46
C LYS A 4 11.50 -65.12 6.06
N GLY A 5 12.70 -65.59 6.40
CA GLY A 5 13.77 -64.78 7.00
C GLY A 5 14.58 -63.89 6.04
N LYS A 6 14.48 -64.07 4.71
CA LYS A 6 15.24 -63.26 3.74
C LYS A 6 14.54 -61.95 3.33
N PHE A 7 13.21 -61.91 3.45
CA PHE A 7 12.40 -60.73 3.10
C PHE A 7 12.41 -59.69 4.23
N GLU A 8 12.38 -60.14 5.49
CA GLU A 8 12.47 -59.24 6.65
C GLU A 8 13.87 -58.61 6.81
N LEU A 9 14.95 -59.32 6.47
CA LEU A 9 16.31 -58.77 6.58
C LEU A 9 16.62 -57.70 5.50
N LYS A 10 15.98 -57.78 4.32
CA LYS A 10 16.05 -56.73 3.29
C LYS A 10 15.21 -55.50 3.66
N CYS A 11 14.01 -55.70 4.22
CA CYS A 11 13.19 -54.60 4.74
C CYS A 11 13.89 -53.88 5.90
N ALA A 12 14.52 -54.59 6.83
CA ALA A 12 15.23 -53.98 7.96
C ALA A 12 16.46 -53.14 7.53
N ARG A 13 17.18 -53.53 6.47
CA ARG A 13 18.31 -52.75 5.91
C ARG A 13 17.85 -51.52 5.11
N LEU A 14 16.74 -51.63 4.39
CA LEU A 14 16.11 -50.49 3.69
C LEU A 14 15.53 -49.49 4.69
N ILE A 15 14.86 -49.97 5.75
CA ILE A 15 14.33 -49.13 6.83
C ILE A 15 15.47 -48.48 7.62
N LYS A 16 16.57 -49.19 7.92
CA LYS A 16 17.75 -48.57 8.54
C LYS A 16 18.43 -47.54 7.63
N SER A 17 18.55 -47.78 6.33
CA SER A 17 19.11 -46.79 5.40
C SER A 17 18.18 -45.59 5.20
N LEU A 18 16.87 -45.80 5.16
CA LEU A 18 15.88 -44.73 5.16
C LEU A 18 15.88 -43.95 6.47
N PHE A 19 16.02 -44.60 7.63
CA PHE A 19 16.20 -43.92 8.92
C PHE A 19 17.53 -43.19 9.03
N PHE A 20 18.59 -43.71 8.41
CA PHE A 20 19.91 -43.04 8.38
C PHE A 20 19.90 -41.84 7.42
N ILE A 21 19.22 -41.94 6.27
CA ILE A 21 18.98 -40.83 5.34
C ILE A 21 18.02 -39.80 5.97
N PHE A 22 16.95 -40.25 6.64
CA PHE A 22 16.03 -39.38 7.37
C PHE A 22 16.74 -38.71 8.55
N HIS A 23 17.61 -39.42 9.28
CA HIS A 23 18.47 -38.79 10.28
C HIS A 23 19.50 -37.85 9.66
N LEU A 24 20.12 -38.16 8.51
CA LEU A 24 21.01 -37.24 7.80
C LEU A 24 20.27 -35.99 7.25
N PHE A 25 19.00 -36.11 6.88
CA PHE A 25 18.14 -34.96 6.51
C PHE A 25 17.64 -34.18 7.74
N PHE A 26 17.45 -34.83 8.90
CA PHE A 26 17.07 -34.18 10.17
C PHE A 26 18.29 -33.71 11.00
N THR A 27 19.50 -34.09 10.62
CA THR A 27 20.76 -33.59 11.19
C THR A 27 21.57 -32.79 10.18
N LEU A 28 20.93 -32.18 9.17
CA LEU A 28 21.41 -30.87 8.74
C LEU A 28 21.28 -29.96 9.96
N GLU A 29 22.39 -29.88 10.69
CA GLU A 29 22.66 -28.91 11.73
C GLU A 29 21.96 -27.61 11.36
N SER A 30 20.98 -27.21 12.18
CA SER A 30 20.46 -25.86 12.19
C SER A 30 21.65 -24.95 12.45
N SER A 31 22.31 -24.53 11.37
CA SER A 31 23.36 -23.55 11.42
C SER A 31 22.75 -22.33 12.13
N PRO A 32 23.47 -21.68 13.05
CA PRO A 32 22.98 -20.42 13.60
C PRO A 32 22.64 -19.49 12.43
N MET A 33 21.35 -19.15 12.29
CA MET A 33 20.85 -18.30 11.21
C MET A 33 21.34 -16.87 11.46
N HIS A 34 22.57 -16.60 11.05
CA HIS A 34 23.13 -15.27 10.99
C HIS A 34 22.27 -14.46 10.00
N SER A 35 21.78 -13.31 10.46
CA SER A 35 20.99 -12.39 9.65
C SER A 35 21.62 -11.00 9.71
N TYR A 36 21.72 -10.36 8.55
CA TYR A 36 22.07 -8.94 8.47
C TYR A 36 20.79 -8.11 8.51
N VAL A 37 20.71 -7.15 9.44
CA VAL A 37 19.57 -6.25 9.59
C VAL A 37 20.03 -4.82 9.36
N TYR A 38 19.39 -4.12 8.43
CA TYR A 38 19.64 -2.69 8.22
C TYR A 38 18.84 -1.85 9.23
N ILE A 39 19.54 -0.93 9.88
CA ILE A 39 19.01 -0.03 10.91
C ILE A 39 18.99 1.41 10.35
N PRO A 40 17.82 1.90 9.89
CA PRO A 40 17.70 3.21 9.26
C PRO A 40 18.04 4.37 10.20
N LEU A 41 17.79 4.20 11.50
CA LEU A 41 17.95 5.24 12.53
C LEU A 41 19.36 5.83 12.60
N PHE A 42 20.38 5.05 12.23
CA PHE A 42 21.77 5.51 12.20
C PHE A 42 22.55 4.99 10.98
N ASP A 43 21.83 4.56 9.95
CA ASP A 43 22.38 4.09 8.66
C ASP A 43 23.50 3.05 8.79
N LYS A 44 23.25 1.96 9.55
CA LYS A 44 24.20 0.85 9.70
C LYS A 44 23.53 -0.50 9.49
N VAL A 45 24.35 -1.52 9.27
CA VAL A 45 23.93 -2.92 9.23
C VAL A 45 24.44 -3.65 10.46
N CYS A 46 23.53 -4.31 11.15
CA CYS A 46 23.85 -5.12 12.31
C CYS A 46 23.78 -6.61 11.97
N LEU A 47 24.82 -7.35 12.35
CA LEU A 47 24.85 -8.80 12.31
C LEU A 47 24.22 -9.34 13.59
N ILE A 48 23.11 -10.04 13.45
CA ILE A 48 22.42 -10.71 14.55
C ILE A 48 22.37 -12.21 14.32
N GLU A 49 22.26 -12.95 15.40
CA GLU A 49 22.05 -14.39 15.40
C GLU A 49 20.81 -14.69 16.22
N LYS A 50 19.78 -15.26 15.58
CA LYS A 50 18.59 -15.71 16.29
C LYS A 50 18.94 -16.95 17.10
N TYR A 51 18.61 -16.92 18.39
CA TYR A 51 18.91 -17.99 19.31
C TYR A 51 17.68 -18.36 20.14
N ILE A 52 17.64 -19.59 20.63
CA ILE A 52 16.50 -20.10 21.39
C ILE A 52 17.03 -20.71 22.71
N PRO A 53 16.82 -20.05 23.87
CA PRO A 53 17.39 -20.48 25.14
C PRO A 53 16.63 -21.69 25.72
N GLN A 54 17.36 -22.69 26.22
CA GLN A 54 16.77 -23.81 26.98
C GLN A 54 16.55 -23.49 28.47
N GLU A 55 17.39 -22.62 29.02
CA GLU A 55 17.23 -22.00 30.33
C GLU A 55 17.55 -20.52 30.20
N TYR A 56 16.82 -19.66 30.92
CA TYR A 56 17.15 -18.24 30.96
C TYR A 56 18.53 -18.10 31.62
N PRO A 57 19.56 -17.63 30.90
CA PRO A 57 20.87 -17.49 31.50
C PRO A 57 20.79 -16.37 32.55
N THR A 58 21.55 -16.51 33.63
CA THR A 58 21.71 -15.48 34.68
C THR A 58 22.41 -14.26 34.08
N ALA A 59 21.65 -13.42 33.39
CA ALA A 59 22.07 -12.14 32.86
C ALA A 59 21.85 -11.04 33.91
N SER A 60 22.73 -10.04 33.94
CA SER A 60 22.35 -8.74 34.49
C SER A 60 21.24 -8.15 33.62
N ARG A 61 20.01 -8.13 34.16
CA ARG A 61 18.87 -7.53 33.46
C ARG A 61 19.08 -6.03 33.35
N ILE A 62 19.26 -5.54 32.12
CA ILE A 62 19.13 -4.13 31.79
C ILE A 62 17.60 -3.84 31.73
N PRO A 63 17.15 -2.60 32.02
CA PRO A 63 15.74 -2.22 31.96
C PRO A 63 15.01 -2.72 30.70
N VAL A 64 13.73 -3.09 30.88
CA VAL A 64 12.81 -3.42 29.79
C VAL A 64 12.34 -2.13 29.13
N PHE A 65 12.48 -2.06 27.82
CA PHE A 65 12.00 -0.93 27.02
C PHE A 65 10.90 -1.41 26.07
N ILE A 66 10.02 -0.49 25.69
CA ILE A 66 9.01 -0.74 24.66
C ILE A 66 9.51 -0.05 23.39
N TYR A 67 9.82 -0.83 22.36
CA TYR A 67 10.22 -0.33 21.04
C TYR A 67 9.28 -0.88 19.98
N ASN A 68 8.85 -0.03 19.04
CA ASN A 68 7.83 -0.40 18.07
C ASN A 68 8.33 -1.36 16.97
N SER A 69 9.65 -1.53 16.86
CA SER A 69 10.32 -2.37 15.87
C SER A 69 11.52 -3.14 16.45
N LEU A 70 11.85 -4.26 15.80
CA LEU A 70 13.07 -5.03 16.06
C LEU A 70 14.31 -4.16 15.82
N GLU A 71 14.27 -3.33 14.77
CA GLU A 71 15.34 -2.41 14.39
C GLU A 71 15.63 -1.39 15.49
N SER A 72 14.61 -0.84 16.16
CA SER A 72 14.82 0.05 17.31
C SER A 72 15.37 -0.68 18.54
N CYS A 73 14.97 -1.92 18.78
CA CYS A 73 15.55 -2.74 19.84
C CYS A 73 17.05 -3.02 19.58
N ILE A 74 17.40 -3.36 18.33
CA ILE A 74 18.80 -3.50 17.89
C ILE A 74 19.55 -2.17 18.04
N ALA A 75 18.94 -1.06 17.64
CA ALA A 75 19.53 0.27 17.74
C ALA A 75 19.87 0.64 19.19
N ALA A 76 18.94 0.38 20.11
CA ALA A 76 19.14 0.56 21.53
C ALA A 76 20.31 -0.30 22.03
N CYS A 77 20.29 -1.61 21.77
CA CYS A 77 21.38 -2.50 22.19
C CYS A 77 22.74 -2.04 21.63
N SER A 78 22.81 -1.64 20.35
CA SER A 78 24.03 -1.13 19.73
C SER A 78 24.55 0.15 20.38
N ASN A 79 23.68 1.06 20.83
CA ASN A 79 24.08 2.29 21.52
C ASN A 79 24.56 2.00 22.97
N TYR A 80 23.97 1.02 23.65
CA TYR A 80 24.42 0.59 24.97
C TYR A 80 25.74 -0.20 24.92
N MET A 81 26.08 -0.82 23.78
CA MET A 81 27.39 -1.46 23.55
C MET A 81 28.59 -0.48 23.66
N THR A 82 28.36 0.84 23.73
CA THR A 82 29.44 1.83 23.94
C THR A 82 29.42 2.47 25.33
N ARG A 83 28.56 2.00 26.26
CA ARG A 83 28.44 2.50 27.65
C ARG A 83 28.89 1.42 28.65
N GLU A 84 28.96 1.76 29.94
CA GLU A 84 29.45 0.88 31.03
C GLU A 84 28.71 -0.46 31.19
N LEU A 85 27.48 -0.58 30.64
CA LEU A 85 26.73 -1.84 30.51
C LEU A 85 26.62 -2.24 29.02
N LEU A 86 27.61 -2.98 28.54
CA LEU A 86 27.76 -3.36 27.13
C LEU A 86 26.66 -4.34 26.68
N CYS A 87 25.56 -3.88 26.09
CA CYS A 87 24.55 -4.81 25.55
C CYS A 87 25.15 -5.66 24.42
N ASN A 88 25.01 -6.99 24.50
CA ASN A 88 25.44 -7.94 23.45
C ASN A 88 24.35 -8.96 23.06
N ALA A 89 23.17 -8.88 23.68
CA ALA A 89 22.03 -9.72 23.38
C ALA A 89 20.73 -9.02 23.75
N PHE A 90 19.63 -9.40 23.14
CA PHE A 90 18.32 -8.85 23.43
C PHE A 90 17.20 -9.86 23.16
N MET A 91 16.07 -9.69 23.85
CA MET A 91 14.81 -10.34 23.48
C MET A 91 13.84 -9.31 22.94
N TYR A 92 13.13 -9.66 21.89
CA TYR A 92 12.13 -8.78 21.30
C TYR A 92 10.85 -9.54 20.94
N SER A 93 9.70 -8.92 21.24
CA SER A 93 8.37 -9.42 20.88
C SER A 93 7.72 -8.50 19.85
N ASP A 94 7.38 -9.05 18.68
CA ASP A 94 6.62 -8.30 17.68
C ASP A 94 5.19 -7.97 18.13
N ILE A 95 4.63 -8.74 19.06
CA ILE A 95 3.26 -8.58 19.57
C ILE A 95 3.23 -7.52 20.68
N THR A 96 4.03 -7.72 21.73
CA THR A 96 4.00 -6.83 22.91
C THR A 96 4.90 -5.61 22.74
N LYS A 97 5.77 -5.57 21.72
CA LYS A 97 6.78 -4.53 21.51
C LYS A 97 7.81 -4.43 22.63
N ALA A 98 7.82 -5.40 23.55
CA ALA A 98 8.79 -5.46 24.63
C ALA A 98 10.17 -5.84 24.09
N CYS A 99 11.17 -5.05 24.47
CA CYS A 99 12.59 -5.24 24.19
C CYS A 99 13.35 -5.35 25.51
N HIS A 100 13.90 -6.52 25.76
CA HIS A 100 14.72 -6.80 26.93
C HIS A 100 16.17 -6.79 26.51
N LEU A 101 16.94 -5.82 27.02
CA LEU A 101 18.37 -5.74 26.73
C LEU A 101 19.14 -6.61 27.74
N HIS A 102 20.19 -7.28 27.26
CA HIS A 102 21.00 -8.19 28.06
C HIS A 102 22.49 -7.97 27.82
N PHE A 103 23.28 -8.23 28.86
CA PHE A 103 24.73 -8.38 28.78
C PHE A 103 25.15 -9.77 29.27
N TYR A 104 26.03 -10.43 28.51
CA TYR A 104 26.60 -11.73 28.84
C TYR A 104 28.13 -11.73 28.79
N THR A 105 28.76 -12.24 29.84
CA THR A 105 30.22 -12.45 29.93
C THR A 105 30.61 -13.82 29.35
N VAL A 106 31.04 -13.83 28.08
CA VAL A 106 31.87 -14.83 27.36
C VAL A 106 31.80 -16.32 27.78
N ASN A 107 31.00 -17.13 27.06
CA ASN A 107 31.31 -18.47 26.49
C ASN A 107 30.02 -19.22 26.08
N ILE A 108 29.32 -18.70 25.08
CA ILE A 108 28.12 -19.34 24.50
C ILE A 108 28.59 -20.17 23.29
N LYS A 109 29.18 -21.36 23.51
CA LYS A 109 29.67 -22.20 22.40
C LYS A 109 29.31 -23.68 22.43
N LYS A 110 28.63 -24.22 23.45
CA LYS A 110 28.28 -25.66 23.45
C LYS A 110 26.85 -25.93 23.83
N GLY A 111 26.11 -26.38 22.83
CA GLY A 111 24.94 -27.25 22.97
C GLY A 111 23.65 -26.54 23.36
N MET A 112 22.93 -25.96 22.40
CA MET A 112 21.50 -25.69 22.57
C MET A 112 20.74 -25.96 21.26
N ARG A 113 19.53 -26.51 21.41
CA ARG A 113 18.60 -26.88 20.33
C ARG A 113 17.24 -26.17 20.55
N PRO A 114 16.41 -26.00 19.50
CA PRO A 114 15.24 -25.11 19.50
C PRO A 114 14.14 -25.48 20.50
N VAL A 115 13.62 -24.50 21.26
CA VAL A 115 12.32 -24.53 21.96
C VAL A 115 11.59 -23.18 21.81
N GLU A 116 10.53 -23.13 20.99
CA GLU A 116 9.65 -21.97 20.92
C GLU A 116 8.81 -21.88 22.20
N THR A 117 9.05 -20.86 23.03
CA THR A 117 8.10 -20.49 24.09
C THR A 117 7.69 -19.02 23.93
N GLY A 118 6.41 -18.84 23.56
CA GLY A 118 5.60 -17.65 23.82
C GLY A 118 6.17 -16.28 23.44
N GLN A 119 5.95 -15.87 22.18
CA GLN A 119 5.87 -14.48 21.70
C GLN A 119 7.14 -13.62 21.62
N SER A 120 8.22 -13.92 22.32
CA SER A 120 9.48 -13.15 22.28
C SER A 120 10.62 -13.98 21.70
N GLN A 121 11.37 -13.42 20.75
CA GLN A 121 12.55 -14.06 20.16
C GLN A 121 13.82 -13.51 20.78
N PHE A 122 14.80 -14.37 21.06
CA PHE A 122 16.09 -13.98 21.60
C PHE A 122 17.12 -13.86 20.47
N TYR A 123 17.98 -12.85 20.58
CA TYR A 123 19.02 -12.57 19.59
C TYR A 123 20.34 -12.22 20.26
N LEU A 124 21.44 -12.68 19.67
CA LEU A 124 22.78 -12.18 19.93
C LEU A 124 23.09 -11.06 18.94
N LEU A 125 23.60 -9.93 19.44
CA LEU A 125 24.08 -8.82 18.62
C LEU A 125 25.60 -8.91 18.53
N HIS A 126 26.11 -9.30 17.35
CA HIS A 126 27.55 -9.48 17.16
C HIS A 126 28.27 -8.14 16.96
N ARG A 127 27.87 -7.39 15.93
CA ARG A 127 28.46 -6.09 15.58
C ARG A 127 27.56 -5.34 14.60
N CYS A 128 27.62 -4.01 14.65
CA CYS A 128 27.05 -3.13 13.63
C CYS A 128 28.15 -2.44 12.83
N PHE A 129 27.98 -2.39 11.51
CA PHE A 129 28.94 -1.86 10.55
C PHE A 129 28.33 -0.69 9.80
N ASN A 130 29.16 0.28 9.43
CA ASN A 130 28.75 1.29 8.46
C ASN A 130 28.42 0.61 7.12
N ARG A 131 27.48 1.19 6.40
CA ARG A 131 27.10 0.73 5.07
C ARG A 131 28.31 0.82 4.14
N ASN A 132 28.92 -0.32 3.82
CA ASN A 132 30.09 -0.38 2.93
C ASN A 132 29.95 -1.51 1.91
N ASN A 133 30.42 -1.24 0.69
CA ASN A 133 30.20 -2.09 -0.50
C ASN A 133 30.89 -3.46 -0.39
N SER A 134 32.00 -3.54 0.35
CA SER A 134 32.81 -4.75 0.50
C SER A 134 32.22 -5.79 1.44
N LEU A 135 31.27 -5.40 2.30
CA LEU A 135 30.84 -6.24 3.44
C LEU A 135 29.81 -7.31 3.05
N LEU A 136 29.14 -7.16 1.90
CA LEU A 136 27.98 -7.97 1.51
C LEU A 136 27.96 -8.35 0.01
N ASN A 137 29.12 -8.29 -0.68
CA ASN A 137 29.29 -8.62 -2.10
C ASN A 137 28.14 -8.07 -2.98
N ALA A 138 28.01 -6.74 -2.99
CA ALA A 138 26.99 -6.06 -3.78
C ALA A 138 27.34 -6.18 -5.28
N ALA A 139 26.51 -6.88 -6.06
CA ALA A 139 26.60 -6.87 -7.52
C ALA A 139 25.78 -5.69 -8.06
N VAL A 140 26.37 -4.91 -8.96
CA VAL A 140 25.64 -3.86 -9.69
C VAL A 140 24.70 -4.56 -10.65
N ASN A 141 23.39 -4.39 -10.45
CA ASN A 141 22.36 -4.97 -11.31
C ASN A 141 21.61 -3.86 -12.04
N LYS A 142 21.05 -4.21 -13.20
CA LYS A 142 20.11 -3.33 -13.89
C LYS A 142 18.79 -3.28 -13.11
N LYS A 143 18.18 -2.09 -13.18
CA LYS A 143 16.88 -1.68 -12.64
C LYS A 143 15.90 -2.85 -12.49
N ASN A 144 15.67 -3.32 -11.26
CA ASN A 144 14.47 -4.13 -10.97
C ASN A 144 13.30 -3.15 -10.89
N GLU A 145 12.48 -3.10 -11.95
CA GLU A 145 11.33 -2.21 -12.04
C GLU A 145 10.20 -2.76 -11.17
N THR A 146 9.88 -2.05 -10.10
CA THR A 146 8.57 -2.15 -9.45
C THR A 146 7.60 -1.21 -10.16
N ASN A 147 6.31 -1.38 -9.91
CA ASN A 147 5.29 -0.54 -10.52
C ASN A 147 5.37 0.89 -9.98
N ASP A 148 5.37 1.86 -10.89
CA ASP A 148 5.28 3.27 -10.55
C ASP A 148 3.90 3.58 -9.97
N LYS A 149 3.88 4.31 -8.85
CA LYS A 149 2.63 4.69 -8.20
C LYS A 149 2.58 6.20 -8.02
N ILE A 150 1.42 6.78 -8.31
CA ILE A 150 1.19 8.22 -8.21
C ILE A 150 0.85 8.57 -6.75
N VAL A 151 1.50 9.61 -6.24
CA VAL A 151 1.43 10.05 -4.85
C VAL A 151 1.16 11.55 -4.81
N PHE A 152 -0.01 11.93 -4.32
CA PHE A 152 -0.31 13.33 -4.04
C PHE A 152 0.38 13.79 -2.74
N LEU A 153 1.10 14.92 -2.81
CA LEU A 153 1.77 15.59 -1.70
C LEU A 153 1.04 16.90 -1.37
N PRO A 154 0.11 16.91 -0.39
CA PRO A 154 -0.73 18.08 -0.10
C PRO A 154 0.05 19.29 0.41
N ALA A 155 1.20 19.09 1.07
CA ALA A 155 2.09 20.16 1.50
C ALA A 155 2.64 20.99 0.32
N LEU A 156 2.73 20.38 -0.87
CA LEU A 156 3.29 20.99 -2.07
C LEU A 156 2.24 21.19 -3.17
N HIS A 157 1.04 20.60 -3.01
CA HIS A 157 0.02 20.48 -4.05
C HIS A 157 0.57 19.88 -5.36
N LYS A 158 1.35 18.81 -5.23
CA LYS A 158 1.98 18.11 -6.35
C LYS A 158 1.61 16.63 -6.37
N LEU A 159 1.39 16.10 -7.57
CA LEU A 159 1.35 14.67 -7.85
C LEU A 159 2.74 14.23 -8.26
N CYS A 160 3.29 13.27 -7.53
CA CYS A 160 4.62 12.71 -7.77
C CYS A 160 4.49 11.27 -8.26
N LEU A 161 5.24 10.94 -9.31
CA LEU A 161 5.46 9.55 -9.71
C LEU A 161 6.55 8.98 -8.82
N ILE A 162 6.19 7.99 -8.00
CA ILE A 162 7.08 7.40 -7.01
C ILE A 162 7.22 5.92 -7.28
N ARG A 163 8.47 5.47 -7.27
CA ARG A 163 8.82 4.07 -7.46
C ARG A 163 9.33 3.49 -6.15
N ARG A 164 8.74 2.37 -5.72
CA ARG A 164 9.25 1.62 -4.57
C ARG A 164 10.49 0.84 -4.99
N ARG A 165 11.53 0.83 -4.18
CA ARG A 165 12.77 0.11 -4.49
C ARG A 165 13.09 -0.83 -3.34
N LEU A 166 13.91 -1.84 -3.61
CA LEU A 166 14.44 -2.67 -2.54
C LEU A 166 15.37 -1.82 -1.69
N VAL A 167 15.30 -1.95 -0.37
CA VAL A 167 16.18 -1.16 0.53
C VAL A 167 17.67 -1.41 0.23
N SER A 168 18.01 -2.62 -0.22
CA SER A 168 19.36 -2.97 -0.66
C SER A 168 19.87 -2.09 -1.81
N GLU A 169 18.99 -1.59 -2.68
CA GLU A 169 19.35 -0.70 -3.79
C GLU A 169 19.78 0.69 -3.32
N SER A 170 19.44 1.08 -2.08
CA SER A 170 19.86 2.36 -1.50
C SER A 170 21.35 2.40 -1.09
N TRP A 171 22.10 1.31 -1.26
CA TRP A 171 23.49 1.20 -0.76
C TRP A 171 24.44 2.26 -1.31
N PHE A 172 24.24 2.67 -2.56
CA PHE A 172 25.01 3.74 -3.20
C PHE A 172 24.40 5.13 -3.02
N ALA A 173 23.24 5.24 -2.39
CA ALA A 173 22.55 6.51 -2.19
C ALA A 173 23.19 7.29 -1.04
N LYS A 174 23.79 8.44 -1.30
CA LYS A 174 24.42 9.28 -0.28
C LYS A 174 23.35 9.87 0.66
N PRO A 175 23.43 9.63 1.99
CA PRO A 175 22.55 10.30 2.95
C PRO A 175 22.80 11.81 2.97
N ILE A 176 21.71 12.57 3.01
CA ILE A 176 21.72 14.04 3.06
C ILE A 176 21.32 14.50 4.46
N LEU A 177 20.19 13.99 4.94
CA LEU A 177 19.58 14.37 6.20
C LEU A 177 18.84 13.16 6.78
N HIS A 178 19.08 12.90 8.06
CA HIS A 178 18.26 12.00 8.85
C HIS A 178 17.37 12.80 9.78
N THR A 179 16.07 12.52 9.80
CA THR A 179 15.09 13.21 10.64
C THR A 179 13.89 12.31 10.93
N THR A 180 12.98 12.79 11.78
CA THR A 180 11.69 12.12 12.02
C THR A 180 10.57 12.88 11.35
N THR A 181 9.64 12.17 10.74
CA THR A 181 8.48 12.75 10.06
C THR A 181 7.22 11.96 10.39
N PRO A 182 6.07 12.62 10.56
CA PRO A 182 4.85 11.95 11.03
C PRO A 182 4.35 10.85 10.09
N ASN A 183 4.61 10.97 8.78
CA ASN A 183 4.17 10.05 7.73
C ASN A 183 5.10 10.13 6.51
N LEU A 184 4.91 9.21 5.56
CA LEU A 184 5.73 9.12 4.35
C LEU A 184 5.59 10.38 3.46
N LYS A 185 4.38 10.93 3.32
CA LYS A 185 4.14 12.14 2.51
C LYS A 185 4.99 13.32 2.96
N LYS A 186 5.13 13.51 4.28
CA LYS A 186 5.96 14.59 4.82
C LYS A 186 7.44 14.34 4.54
N CYS A 187 7.91 13.10 4.65
CA CYS A 187 9.27 12.72 4.27
C CYS A 187 9.54 13.00 2.79
N LEU A 188 8.64 12.59 1.90
CA LEU A 188 8.72 12.85 0.46
C LEU A 188 8.69 14.35 0.15
N SER A 189 7.82 15.11 0.82
CA SER A 189 7.74 16.56 0.64
C SER A 189 9.05 17.26 1.00
N LEU A 190 9.74 16.81 2.07
CA LEU A 190 11.06 17.33 2.42
C LEU A 190 12.10 17.02 1.34
N CYS A 191 12.05 15.84 0.72
CA CYS A 191 12.94 15.49 -0.39
C CYS A 191 12.68 16.39 -1.61
N VAL A 192 11.42 16.53 -2.03
CA VAL A 192 11.03 17.35 -3.20
C VAL A 192 11.45 18.81 -3.02
N VAL A 193 11.36 19.35 -1.81
CA VAL A 193 11.80 20.71 -1.47
C VAL A 193 13.32 20.91 -1.65
N ASN A 194 14.14 19.87 -1.45
CA ASN A 194 15.58 19.94 -1.70
C ASN A 194 15.92 19.92 -3.21
N GLY A 195 14.93 19.65 -4.07
CA GLY A 195 15.09 19.53 -5.52
C GLY A 195 15.80 18.24 -5.94
N ALA A 196 15.58 17.78 -7.17
CA ALA A 196 16.06 16.48 -7.66
C ALA A 196 17.59 16.31 -7.59
N ALA A 197 18.36 17.40 -7.74
CA ALA A 197 19.82 17.36 -7.58
C ALA A 197 20.24 17.24 -6.10
N GLY A 198 19.45 17.84 -5.19
CA GLY A 198 19.69 17.81 -3.75
C GLY A 198 19.23 16.51 -3.12
N CYS A 199 18.04 16.01 -3.49
CA CYS A 199 17.42 14.77 -3.02
C CYS A 199 16.53 14.18 -4.14
N ASN A 200 16.72 12.90 -4.44
CA ASN A 200 15.90 12.18 -5.43
C ASN A 200 15.24 10.91 -4.86
N SER A 201 15.51 10.56 -3.60
CA SER A 201 14.92 9.39 -2.96
C SER A 201 14.86 9.53 -1.45
N VAL A 202 14.02 8.71 -0.81
CA VAL A 202 13.92 8.63 0.65
C VAL A 202 13.97 7.19 1.13
N ILE A 203 14.61 6.98 2.27
CA ILE A 203 14.49 5.75 3.07
C ILE A 203 13.57 6.07 4.25
N PHE A 204 12.44 5.38 4.34
CA PHE A 204 11.41 5.64 5.34
C PHE A 204 11.08 4.39 6.14
N LEU A 205 11.12 4.50 7.47
CA LEU A 205 10.75 3.44 8.40
C LEU A 205 9.44 3.81 9.10
N LEU A 206 8.41 3.02 8.84
CA LEU A 206 7.04 3.28 9.27
C LEU A 206 6.87 3.33 10.79
N GLN A 207 7.32 2.28 11.49
CA GLN A 207 7.11 2.11 12.93
C GLN A 207 7.78 3.22 13.75
N GLU A 208 8.94 3.68 13.29
CA GLU A 208 9.79 4.65 13.99
C GLU A 208 9.65 6.06 13.44
N LYS A 209 8.84 6.26 12.39
CA LYS A 209 8.67 7.56 11.73
C LYS A 209 9.98 8.17 11.25
N SER A 210 10.97 7.32 11.02
CA SER A 210 12.33 7.71 10.62
C SER A 210 12.36 7.98 9.12
N CYS A 211 12.93 9.12 8.74
CA CYS A 211 13.04 9.60 7.37
C CYS A 211 14.49 9.97 7.08
N THR A 212 15.10 9.27 6.14
CA THR A 212 16.43 9.62 5.61
C THR A 212 16.28 10.09 4.18
N LEU A 213 16.64 11.34 3.93
CA LEU A 213 16.74 11.90 2.59
C LEU A 213 18.04 11.42 1.97
N VAL A 214 17.98 10.89 0.74
CA VAL A 214 19.17 10.40 0.05
C VAL A 214 19.23 10.89 -1.40
N THR A 215 20.44 10.96 -1.94
CA THR A 215 20.69 11.21 -3.37
C THR A 215 21.46 10.05 -3.97
N HIS A 216 21.03 9.53 -5.12
CA HIS A 216 21.74 8.47 -5.84
C HIS A 216 22.03 8.86 -7.30
N GLN A 217 23.11 8.32 -7.86
CA GLN A 217 23.55 8.56 -9.23
C GLN A 217 22.99 7.51 -10.23
N SER A 218 21.78 7.01 -9.98
CA SER A 218 21.14 5.95 -10.80
C SER A 218 21.91 4.62 -10.90
N ILE A 219 22.87 4.38 -10.00
CA ILE A 219 23.55 3.10 -9.84
C ILE A 219 22.88 2.36 -8.70
N PHE A 220 22.34 1.18 -8.99
CA PHE A 220 21.69 0.31 -8.01
C PHE A 220 22.47 -1.01 -7.90
N SER A 221 22.60 -1.51 -6.67
CA SER A 221 23.12 -2.87 -6.43
C SER A 221 22.10 -3.69 -5.67
N THR A 222 22.07 -4.97 -5.98
CA THR A 222 21.43 -5.97 -5.12
C THR A 222 22.52 -6.69 -4.32
N LEU A 223 22.30 -6.82 -3.02
CA LEU A 223 23.21 -7.53 -2.12
C LEU A 223 23.11 -9.05 -2.38
N SER A 224 24.22 -9.78 -2.27
CA SER A 224 24.21 -11.25 -2.38
C SER A 224 23.62 -11.93 -1.13
N ALA A 225 23.60 -11.22 0.00
CA ALA A 225 23.05 -11.69 1.26
C ALA A 225 21.63 -11.14 1.48
N THR A 226 20.76 -11.96 2.08
CA THR A 226 19.40 -11.57 2.47
C THR A 226 19.43 -10.54 3.60
N LEU A 227 19.40 -9.26 3.23
CA LEU A 227 19.28 -8.15 4.16
C LEU A 227 17.82 -8.02 4.62
N LYS A 228 17.60 -8.13 5.93
CA LYS A 228 16.28 -7.87 6.53
C LYS A 228 16.16 -6.39 6.87
N SER A 229 15.07 -5.76 6.45
CA SER A 229 14.71 -4.42 6.88
C SER A 229 13.21 -4.21 6.71
N SER A 230 12.59 -3.57 7.70
CA SER A 230 11.22 -3.04 7.60
C SER A 230 11.15 -1.64 7.00
N ALA A 231 12.29 -1.05 6.63
CA ALA A 231 12.33 0.21 5.93
C ALA A 231 11.84 0.07 4.48
N TYR A 232 11.41 1.18 3.90
CA TYR A 232 11.07 1.29 2.50
C TYR A 232 12.02 2.28 1.83
N PHE A 233 12.46 1.96 0.62
CA PHE A 233 13.22 2.89 -0.22
C PHE A 233 12.31 3.37 -1.35
N PHE A 234 12.16 4.69 -1.50
CA PHE A 234 11.30 5.31 -2.49
C PHE A 234 12.09 6.27 -3.36
N GLU A 235 12.09 6.03 -4.65
CA GLU A 235 12.64 6.91 -5.67
C GLU A 235 11.54 7.86 -6.17
N ILE A 236 11.86 9.15 -6.23
CA ILE A 236 10.98 10.18 -6.78
C ILE A 236 11.43 10.43 -8.22
N ASP A 237 10.61 10.03 -9.19
CA ASP A 237 10.94 10.20 -10.61
C ASP A 237 10.70 11.65 -11.03
N HIS A 238 9.46 12.12 -10.91
CA HIS A 238 9.10 13.51 -11.16
C HIS A 238 7.84 13.90 -10.39
N CYS A 239 7.65 15.21 -10.20
CA CYS A 239 6.46 15.78 -9.59
C CYS A 239 5.88 16.90 -10.45
N LYS A 240 4.57 16.92 -10.62
CA LYS A 240 3.84 17.97 -11.35
C LYS A 240 2.78 18.58 -10.44
N THR A 241 2.52 19.89 -10.58
CA THR A 241 1.43 20.54 -9.84
C THR A 241 0.10 20.03 -10.39
N GLU A 242 -0.83 19.70 -9.49
CA GLU A 242 -2.14 19.22 -9.89
C GLU A 242 -2.94 20.34 -10.60
N THR A 243 -3.41 20.07 -11.82
CA THR A 243 -4.37 20.93 -12.51
C THR A 243 -5.76 20.42 -12.24
N LEU A 244 -6.50 21.05 -11.32
CA LEU A 244 -7.91 20.74 -11.09
C LEU A 244 -8.72 21.08 -12.35
N HIS A 245 -9.09 20.06 -13.14
CA HIS A 245 -10.03 20.22 -14.26
C HIS A 245 -11.46 20.27 -13.74
N TYR A 246 -11.93 21.45 -13.35
CA TYR A 246 -13.33 21.69 -13.00
C TYR A 246 -13.95 22.79 -13.88
N PRO A 247 -14.66 22.46 -14.97
CA PRO A 247 -15.29 23.48 -15.82
C PRO A 247 -16.29 24.37 -15.07
N LEU A 248 -17.05 23.79 -14.12
CA LEU A 248 -18.10 24.49 -13.36
C LEU A 248 -17.57 25.29 -12.16
N LEU A 249 -16.59 24.78 -11.40
CA LEU A 249 -16.02 25.49 -10.24
C LEU A 249 -15.13 26.68 -10.68
N THR A 250 -14.46 26.54 -11.82
CA THR A 250 -13.62 27.60 -12.40
C THR A 250 -14.45 28.84 -12.71
N SER A 251 -15.71 28.68 -13.15
CA SER A 251 -16.63 29.81 -13.40
C SER A 251 -17.06 30.55 -12.13
N LEU A 252 -17.32 29.84 -11.03
CA LEU A 252 -17.72 30.44 -9.74
C LEU A 252 -16.53 31.09 -8.99
N LEU A 253 -15.33 30.51 -9.09
CA LEU A 253 -14.12 31.06 -8.48
C LEU A 253 -13.60 32.28 -9.25
N LEU A 254 -13.73 32.31 -10.58
CA LEU A 254 -13.44 33.50 -11.40
C LEU A 254 -14.41 34.64 -11.15
N ALA A 255 -15.71 34.36 -10.92
CA ALA A 255 -16.72 35.38 -10.63
C ALA A 255 -16.51 36.09 -9.28
N ASN A 256 -15.83 35.46 -8.31
CA ASN A 256 -15.51 36.03 -6.99
C ASN A 256 -14.03 36.45 -6.83
N ALA A 257 -13.18 36.28 -7.84
CA ALA A 257 -11.77 36.69 -7.84
C ALA A 257 -11.57 38.21 -7.94
N THR A 258 -12.65 38.98 -7.97
CA THR A 258 -12.69 40.45 -8.05
C THR A 258 -12.85 41.14 -6.69
N ASN A 259 -12.68 40.44 -5.57
CA ASN A 259 -12.62 41.07 -4.24
C ASN A 259 -11.18 41.25 -3.74
N PRO A 260 -10.90 42.36 -3.02
CA PRO A 260 -9.72 43.19 -3.24
C PRO A 260 -8.48 42.75 -2.47
N ILE A 261 -7.35 43.37 -2.86
CA ILE A 261 -6.04 43.33 -2.21
C ILE A 261 -6.21 43.43 -0.68
N GLN A 262 -6.04 42.31 0.01
CA GLN A 262 -5.96 42.31 1.47
C GLN A 262 -4.53 42.74 1.80
N HIS A 263 -4.36 43.95 2.34
CA HIS A 263 -3.04 44.38 2.80
C HIS A 263 -2.62 43.51 3.99
N PHE A 264 -1.47 42.86 3.89
CA PHE A 264 -0.81 42.22 5.02
C PHE A 264 0.42 43.04 5.37
N LEU A 265 0.43 43.63 6.57
CA LEU A 265 1.37 44.69 6.95
C LEU A 265 1.25 45.87 5.97
N SER A 266 2.19 46.00 5.03
CA SER A 266 2.27 47.05 4.00
C SER A 266 2.25 46.51 2.57
N PHE A 267 2.08 45.20 2.37
CA PHE A 267 2.16 44.56 1.05
C PHE A 267 0.77 44.22 0.50
N GLY A 268 0.58 44.44 -0.81
CA GLY A 268 -0.59 43.96 -1.53
C GLY A 268 -0.53 42.44 -1.77
N VAL A 269 -1.56 41.72 -1.36
CA VAL A 269 -1.69 40.27 -1.56
C VAL A 269 -2.67 39.99 -2.71
N ARG A 270 -2.26 39.12 -3.65
CA ARG A 270 -3.04 38.75 -4.84
C ARG A 270 -3.18 37.25 -5.00
N HIS A 271 -4.41 36.75 -5.06
CA HIS A 271 -4.68 35.34 -5.33
C HIS A 271 -4.26 34.95 -6.76
N LEU A 272 -3.50 33.86 -6.89
CA LEU A 272 -3.06 33.31 -8.17
C LEU A 272 -3.31 31.80 -8.20
N PRO A 273 -3.60 31.21 -9.37
CA PRO A 273 -3.71 29.76 -9.51
C PRO A 273 -2.37 29.08 -9.19
N ILE A 274 -2.41 27.98 -8.43
CA ILE A 274 -1.23 27.20 -8.01
C ILE A 274 -0.37 26.70 -9.18
N THR A 275 -0.95 26.54 -10.37
CA THR A 275 -0.20 26.19 -11.59
C THR A 275 0.88 27.22 -11.95
N LYS A 276 0.76 28.47 -11.48
CA LYS A 276 1.80 29.50 -11.63
C LYS A 276 3.06 29.20 -10.81
N SER A 277 3.00 28.29 -9.84
CA SER A 277 4.16 27.89 -9.04
C SER A 277 4.91 26.67 -9.59
N GLU A 278 4.57 26.15 -10.78
CA GLU A 278 5.24 24.96 -11.34
C GLU A 278 6.76 25.12 -11.41
N ASN A 279 7.21 26.29 -11.86
CA ASN A 279 8.62 26.64 -12.02
C ASN A 279 9.13 27.56 -10.89
N ALA A 280 8.44 27.59 -9.76
CA ALA A 280 8.85 28.41 -8.62
C ALA A 280 10.13 27.83 -7.99
N ILE A 281 11.03 28.71 -7.56
CA ILE A 281 12.13 28.31 -6.70
C ILE A 281 11.57 28.11 -5.30
N ILE A 282 11.66 26.89 -4.78
CA ILE A 282 11.29 26.58 -3.41
C ILE A 282 12.37 27.13 -2.48
N ILE A 283 11.96 27.90 -1.49
CA ILE A 283 12.85 28.47 -0.47
C ILE A 283 12.86 27.58 0.77
N ASP A 284 11.67 27.23 1.27
CA ASP A 284 11.54 26.46 2.52
C ASP A 284 10.15 25.80 2.64
N LEU A 285 10.04 24.75 3.45
CA LEU A 285 8.78 24.12 3.84
C LEU A 285 8.67 24.08 5.37
N LEU A 286 7.81 24.94 5.89
CA LEU A 286 7.63 25.16 7.31
C LEU A 286 6.37 24.48 7.86
N ASN A 287 6.42 24.11 9.14
CA ASN A 287 5.20 23.82 9.90
C ASN A 287 4.67 25.15 10.44
N CYS A 288 3.47 25.54 10.01
CA CYS A 288 2.83 26.78 10.42
C CYS A 288 1.38 26.49 10.82
N SER A 289 0.99 26.92 12.01
CA SER A 289 -0.39 26.76 12.49
C SER A 289 -1.35 27.77 11.87
N THR A 290 -0.85 28.92 11.41
CA THR A 290 -1.65 30.01 10.86
C THR A 290 -1.08 30.56 9.57
N ARG A 291 -2.00 31.07 8.75
CA ARG A 291 -1.70 31.77 7.51
C ARG A 291 -0.87 33.02 7.74
N GLN A 292 -1.20 33.81 8.76
CA GLN A 292 -0.52 35.06 9.08
C GLN A 292 0.95 34.80 9.42
N TYR A 293 1.23 33.74 10.17
CA TYR A 293 2.60 33.34 10.47
C TYR A 293 3.35 32.89 9.20
N CYS A 294 2.70 32.15 8.30
CA CYS A 294 3.28 31.78 7.00
C CYS A 294 3.70 33.01 6.17
N PHE A 295 2.83 34.02 6.08
CA PHE A 295 3.16 35.28 5.41
C PHE A 295 4.32 36.02 6.07
N TYR A 296 4.28 36.15 7.39
CA TYR A 296 5.36 36.79 8.16
C TYR A 296 6.72 36.13 7.86
N ARG A 297 6.78 34.79 7.78
CA ARG A 297 8.00 34.06 7.44
C ARG A 297 8.50 34.36 6.04
N CYS A 298 7.62 34.48 5.05
CA CYS A 298 8.01 34.91 3.71
C CYS A 298 8.57 36.34 3.70
N VAL A 299 7.92 37.27 4.40
CA VAL A 299 8.39 38.66 4.50
C VAL A 299 9.82 38.70 5.08
N MET A 300 10.09 37.91 6.11
CA MET A 300 11.42 37.82 6.71
C MET A 300 12.48 37.24 5.76
N GLN A 301 12.11 36.28 4.91
CA GLN A 301 13.00 35.67 3.92
C GLN A 301 13.08 36.45 2.59
N ARG A 302 12.39 37.60 2.48
CA ARG A 302 12.35 38.40 1.24
C ARG A 302 13.71 39.00 0.89
N ARG A 303 14.47 39.47 1.89
CA ARG A 303 15.77 40.13 1.67
C ARG A 303 16.83 39.13 1.18
N ASP A 304 16.93 37.99 1.85
CA ASP A 304 18.04 37.05 1.64
C ASP A 304 17.73 36.04 0.52
N PHE A 305 16.46 35.64 0.39
CA PHE A 305 16.04 34.58 -0.56
C PHE A 305 15.04 35.06 -1.61
N GLY A 306 14.57 36.31 -1.54
CA GLY A 306 13.64 36.86 -2.52
C GLY A 306 12.24 36.28 -2.45
N CYS A 307 11.79 35.80 -1.27
CA CYS A 307 10.45 35.25 -1.10
C CYS A 307 9.37 36.24 -1.54
N ASN A 308 8.52 35.81 -2.47
CA ASN A 308 7.42 36.60 -3.01
C ASN A 308 6.12 35.78 -3.16
N ALA A 309 6.12 34.51 -2.75
CA ALA A 309 4.95 33.65 -2.80
C ALA A 309 4.92 32.65 -1.63
N VAL A 310 3.71 32.30 -1.18
CA VAL A 310 3.49 31.25 -0.18
C VAL A 310 2.41 30.28 -0.63
N PHE A 311 2.47 29.04 -0.17
CA PHE A 311 1.34 28.13 -0.23
C PHE A 311 1.09 27.57 1.18
N PHE A 312 -0.09 27.85 1.73
CA PHE A 312 -0.46 27.46 3.08
C PHE A 312 -1.53 26.36 3.04
N ASN A 313 -1.19 25.18 3.54
CA ASN A 313 -2.14 24.10 3.73
C ASN A 313 -2.62 24.10 5.19
N ALA A 314 -3.90 24.44 5.39
CA ALA A 314 -4.49 24.54 6.72
C ALA A 314 -4.71 23.17 7.39
N GLU A 315 -4.97 22.13 6.61
CA GLU A 315 -5.20 20.77 7.10
C GLU A 315 -3.90 20.16 7.62
N GLU A 316 -2.82 20.25 6.83
CA GLU A 316 -1.51 19.74 7.24
C GLU A 316 -0.71 20.71 8.12
N LYS A 317 -1.20 21.95 8.30
CA LYS A 317 -0.50 23.03 9.00
C LYS A 317 0.90 23.27 8.41
N THR A 318 0.98 23.33 7.09
CA THR A 318 2.24 23.52 6.35
C THR A 318 2.24 24.82 5.56
N CYS A 319 3.43 25.39 5.39
CA CYS A 319 3.67 26.64 4.68
C CYS A 319 4.89 26.45 3.76
N LEU A 320 4.64 26.41 2.46
CA LEU A 320 5.67 26.38 1.43
C LEU A 320 6.02 27.82 1.05
N LEU A 321 7.29 28.19 1.19
CA LEU A 321 7.83 29.50 0.83
C LEU A 321 8.50 29.41 -0.54
N MET A 322 8.19 30.36 -1.41
CA MET A 322 8.59 30.31 -2.81
C MET A 322 9.04 31.67 -3.36
N LYS A 323 9.88 31.60 -4.38
CA LYS A 323 10.20 32.71 -5.28
C LYS A 323 9.70 32.39 -6.68
N LEU A 324 8.67 33.11 -7.11
CA LEU A 324 8.15 33.10 -8.47
C LEU A 324 9.05 33.93 -9.38
N ASN A 325 9.27 33.45 -10.59
CA ASN A 325 9.92 34.20 -11.66
C ASN A 325 8.87 35.06 -12.36
N VAL A 326 8.73 36.31 -11.93
CA VAL A 326 7.70 37.25 -12.42
C VAL A 326 8.38 38.38 -13.21
N SER A 327 7.78 38.79 -14.32
CA SER A 327 8.28 39.92 -15.12
C SER A 327 8.20 41.24 -14.33
N SER A 328 9.18 42.12 -14.53
CA SER A 328 9.46 43.29 -13.69
C SER A 328 8.32 44.31 -13.52
N ARG A 329 7.24 44.23 -14.32
CA ARG A 329 6.07 45.12 -14.23
C ARG A 329 5.04 44.73 -13.16
N GLU A 330 5.12 43.53 -12.58
CA GLU A 330 4.22 43.07 -11.49
C GLU A 330 4.89 43.14 -10.10
N THR A 331 6.00 43.88 -9.97
CA THR A 331 6.96 43.75 -8.86
C THR A 331 6.58 44.44 -7.54
N THR A 332 5.46 45.15 -7.47
CA THR A 332 5.02 45.81 -6.23
C THR A 332 3.98 45.02 -5.43
N ASP A 333 3.26 44.09 -6.05
CA ASP A 333 2.13 43.37 -5.44
C ASP A 333 2.23 41.86 -5.72
N LEU A 334 2.63 41.07 -4.73
CA LEU A 334 2.89 39.65 -4.91
C LEU A 334 2.59 38.92 -3.61
N VAL A 335 1.64 37.98 -3.63
CA VAL A 335 1.76 36.61 -3.08
C VAL A 335 0.60 35.73 -3.56
N LEU A 336 0.91 34.64 -4.29
CA LEU A 336 0.02 33.50 -4.52
C LEU A 336 -0.55 33.00 -3.17
N TYR A 337 -1.86 32.83 -3.07
CA TYR A 337 -2.53 32.25 -1.92
C TYR A 337 -3.51 31.23 -2.48
N ASN A 338 -3.47 29.96 -2.06
CA ASN A 338 -4.56 29.01 -2.33
C ASN A 338 -5.17 28.59 -0.99
N PHE A 339 -6.49 28.42 -0.97
CA PHE A 339 -7.26 28.10 0.22
C PHE A 339 -7.82 26.69 0.15
N PHE A 340 -7.44 25.86 1.11
CA PHE A 340 -8.29 24.77 1.58
C PHE A 340 -8.87 25.21 2.94
N LYS A 341 -10.16 25.57 3.00
CA LYS A 341 -10.90 25.60 4.27
C LYS A 341 -11.73 24.34 4.37
N GLY A 342 -11.42 23.49 5.34
CA GLY A 342 -12.44 22.76 6.05
C GLY A 342 -13.10 23.67 7.08
N TYR A 343 -14.42 23.48 7.28
CA TYR A 343 -15.31 24.07 8.29
C TYR A 343 -15.91 25.45 7.94
N THR A 344 -17.23 25.69 7.90
CA THR A 344 -18.44 24.92 8.27
C THR A 344 -19.70 25.67 7.79
N ARG A 345 -20.62 25.04 7.03
CA ARG A 345 -22.09 25.01 7.25
C ARG A 345 -22.79 24.33 6.06
N LYS A 346 -23.49 23.23 6.36
CA LYS A 346 -24.41 22.46 5.49
C LYS A 346 -23.87 21.62 4.33
N GLU A 347 -22.57 21.33 4.30
CA GLU A 347 -22.03 20.19 3.55
C GLU A 347 -21.07 19.40 4.47
N LYS A 348 -21.65 18.44 5.20
CA LYS A 348 -20.89 17.41 5.91
C LYS A 348 -20.25 16.55 4.82
N LEU A 349 -18.91 16.60 4.71
CA LEU A 349 -18.11 15.69 3.88
C LEU A 349 -18.63 15.47 2.45
N ILE A 350 -18.26 16.35 1.54
CA ILE A 350 -17.92 15.93 0.16
C ILE A 350 -16.38 15.82 0.07
N LEU A 351 -15.73 15.34 1.14
CA LEU A 351 -14.48 14.59 1.00
C LEU A 351 -14.78 13.13 0.61
N SER A 352 -16.05 12.71 0.57
CA SER A 352 -16.44 11.38 0.06
C SER A 352 -16.49 11.32 -1.48
N ASN A 353 -16.51 12.46 -2.18
CA ASN A 353 -16.49 12.50 -3.65
C ASN A 353 -15.30 13.28 -4.21
N TYR A 354 -14.26 13.56 -3.40
CA TYR A 354 -12.91 13.66 -3.96
C TYR A 354 -12.49 12.23 -4.28
N GLU A 355 -13.11 11.64 -5.31
CA GLU A 355 -12.44 10.56 -6.03
C GLU A 355 -11.23 11.24 -6.64
N ASP A 356 -10.12 11.27 -5.89
CA ASP A 356 -8.79 11.37 -6.48
C ASP A 356 -8.69 10.11 -7.35
N PRO A 357 -9.04 10.18 -8.65
CA PRO A 357 -9.17 8.99 -9.47
C PRO A 357 -7.78 8.38 -9.74
N LEU A 358 -6.72 9.12 -9.40
CA LEU A 358 -5.33 8.67 -9.43
C LEU A 358 -4.97 7.88 -8.15
N ARG A 359 -5.69 8.07 -7.03
CA ARG A 359 -5.45 7.38 -5.75
C ARG A 359 -6.40 6.21 -5.51
N PHE A 360 -7.64 6.29 -5.98
CA PHE A 360 -8.63 5.21 -5.84
C PHE A 360 -9.41 4.98 -7.12
N LYS A 361 -9.73 3.72 -7.38
CA LYS A 361 -10.73 3.31 -8.35
C LYS A 361 -12.00 2.88 -7.61
N THR A 362 -13.09 3.59 -7.84
CA THR A 362 -14.42 3.16 -7.38
C THR A 362 -14.97 2.08 -8.29
N SER A 363 -15.47 1.00 -7.69
CA SER A 363 -16.18 -0.05 -8.42
C SER A 363 -17.26 -0.68 -7.53
N PHE A 364 -17.96 -1.67 -8.05
CA PHE A 364 -19.03 -2.34 -7.32
C PHE A 364 -18.82 -3.85 -7.33
N VAL A 365 -19.09 -4.49 -6.19
CA VAL A 365 -19.05 -5.94 -6.04
C VAL A 365 -20.40 -6.45 -5.58
N SER A 366 -20.84 -7.59 -6.13
CA SER A 366 -22.08 -8.25 -5.72
C SER A 366 -21.79 -9.32 -4.66
N LEU A 367 -22.03 -9.01 -3.39
CA LEU A 367 -21.93 -9.98 -2.29
C LEU A 367 -23.21 -10.82 -2.19
N HIS A 368 -23.36 -11.76 -3.13
CA HIS A 368 -24.58 -12.55 -3.34
C HIS A 368 -25.08 -13.29 -2.11
N LYS A 369 -24.19 -13.77 -1.21
CA LYS A 369 -24.59 -14.41 0.06
C LYS A 369 -25.48 -13.51 0.93
N PHE A 370 -25.35 -12.19 0.81
CA PHE A 370 -26.12 -11.21 1.57
C PHE A 370 -27.23 -10.53 0.75
N HIS A 371 -27.38 -10.91 -0.52
CA HIS A 371 -28.18 -10.17 -1.51
C HIS A 371 -27.83 -8.68 -1.52
N GLU A 372 -26.55 -8.35 -1.42
CA GLU A 372 -26.06 -6.98 -1.36
C GLU A 372 -25.17 -6.66 -2.56
N ARG A 373 -25.26 -5.41 -3.01
CA ARG A 373 -24.26 -4.79 -3.87
C ARG A 373 -23.53 -3.73 -3.07
N CYS A 374 -22.21 -3.85 -3.01
CA CYS A 374 -21.36 -2.95 -2.26
C CYS A 374 -20.55 -2.08 -3.22
N GLN A 375 -20.49 -0.79 -2.93
CA GLN A 375 -19.47 0.10 -3.46
C GLN A 375 -18.14 -0.22 -2.79
N ILE A 376 -17.09 -0.39 -3.58
CA ILE A 376 -15.73 -0.62 -3.11
C ILE A 376 -14.80 0.44 -3.66
N LEU A 377 -13.83 0.83 -2.82
CA LEU A 377 -12.70 1.66 -3.22
C LEU A 377 -11.45 0.81 -3.29
N THR A 378 -10.88 0.68 -4.48
CA THR A 378 -9.61 0.00 -4.70
C THR A 378 -8.48 1.02 -4.75
N PHE A 379 -7.49 0.89 -3.88
CA PHE A 379 -6.34 1.79 -3.85
C PHE A 379 -5.44 1.51 -5.06
N THR A 380 -5.10 2.58 -5.79
CA THR A 380 -4.09 2.56 -6.86
C THR A 380 -2.73 3.08 -6.35
N SER A 381 -2.71 3.82 -5.24
CA SER A 381 -1.49 4.34 -4.62
C SER A 381 -0.69 3.28 -3.85
N ALA A 382 0.61 3.54 -3.65
CA ALA A 382 1.53 2.64 -2.92
C ALA A 382 1.24 2.56 -1.43
N TYR A 383 0.43 3.48 -0.93
CA TYR A 383 0.24 3.70 0.47
C TYR A 383 -1.17 4.18 0.77
N ALA A 384 -1.61 3.93 1.99
CA ALA A 384 -2.90 4.28 2.51
C ALA A 384 -2.73 4.91 3.88
N GLU A 385 -3.28 6.10 4.10
CA GLU A 385 -3.22 6.79 5.40
C GLU A 385 -4.47 6.48 6.20
N ASN A 386 -4.40 6.68 7.51
CA ASN A 386 -5.50 6.50 8.46
C ASN A 386 -6.08 5.08 8.45
N LEU A 387 -5.27 4.11 8.04
CA LEU A 387 -5.63 2.70 7.95
C LEU A 387 -4.52 1.85 8.55
N LYS A 388 -4.91 0.73 9.15
CA LYS A 388 -3.98 -0.25 9.68
C LYS A 388 -4.39 -1.67 9.32
N VAL A 389 -3.39 -2.50 9.07
CA VAL A 389 -3.56 -3.95 8.94
C VAL A 389 -3.75 -4.52 10.34
N HIS A 390 -4.84 -5.25 10.57
CA HIS A 390 -5.17 -5.78 11.89
C HIS A 390 -4.73 -7.23 12.06
N SER A 391 -5.27 -8.14 11.25
CA SER A 391 -5.01 -9.57 11.36
C SER A 391 -5.22 -10.28 10.03
N LEU A 392 -4.64 -11.46 9.86
CA LEU A 392 -4.93 -12.34 8.74
C LEU A 392 -6.41 -12.73 8.80
N LEU A 393 -7.14 -12.44 7.74
CA LEU A 393 -8.58 -12.70 7.63
C LEU A 393 -8.85 -14.04 6.95
N LEU A 394 -8.15 -14.33 5.84
CA LEU A 394 -8.32 -15.56 5.06
C LEU A 394 -7.09 -15.85 4.21
N GLN A 395 -6.76 -17.13 4.00
CA GLN A 395 -5.83 -17.55 2.95
C GLN A 395 -6.63 -17.90 1.69
N THR A 396 -6.64 -16.99 0.72
CA THR A 396 -7.41 -17.14 -0.52
C THR A 396 -6.79 -16.30 -1.63
N ASN A 397 -6.95 -16.74 -2.88
CA ASN A 397 -6.66 -15.97 -4.08
C ASN A 397 -7.91 -15.31 -4.69
N SER A 398 -9.05 -15.32 -3.98
CA SER A 398 -10.31 -14.70 -4.40
C SER A 398 -10.59 -13.46 -3.55
N LEU A 399 -10.57 -12.30 -4.19
CA LEU A 399 -10.91 -11.02 -3.57
C LEU A 399 -12.38 -11.04 -3.11
N HIS A 400 -13.26 -11.63 -3.89
CA HIS A 400 -14.68 -11.80 -3.55
C HIS A 400 -14.86 -12.60 -2.24
N SER A 401 -14.10 -13.68 -2.07
CA SER A 401 -14.13 -14.47 -0.84
C SER A 401 -13.62 -13.67 0.37
N CYS A 402 -12.55 -12.89 0.17
CA CYS A 402 -11.97 -12.00 1.16
C CYS A 402 -12.97 -10.91 1.61
N LEU A 403 -13.65 -10.24 0.67
CA LEU A 403 -14.67 -9.22 0.94
C LEU A 403 -15.93 -9.80 1.61
N LYS A 404 -16.35 -11.00 1.21
CA LYS A 404 -17.45 -11.72 1.84
C LYS A 404 -17.20 -11.98 3.33
N VAL A 405 -15.99 -12.39 3.70
CA VAL A 405 -15.61 -12.59 5.11
C VAL A 405 -15.54 -11.26 5.85
N CYS A 406 -14.94 -10.23 5.23
CA CYS A 406 -14.87 -8.89 5.82
C CYS A 406 -16.27 -8.34 6.13
N ARG A 407 -17.23 -8.47 5.19
CA ARG A 407 -18.62 -8.06 5.39
C ARG A 407 -19.35 -8.85 6.46
N SER A 408 -19.08 -10.16 6.58
CA SER A 408 -19.75 -11.05 7.54
C SER A 408 -19.38 -10.76 9.00
N ASN A 409 -18.24 -10.11 9.25
CA ASN A 409 -17.64 -10.06 10.58
C ASN A 409 -18.13 -8.83 11.37
N THR A 410 -19.26 -8.98 12.06
CA THR A 410 -19.91 -7.90 12.83
C THR A 410 -19.41 -7.74 14.27
N ASN A 411 -18.56 -8.63 14.78
CA ASN A 411 -18.34 -8.75 16.23
C ASN A 411 -16.92 -8.48 16.75
N ASP A 412 -16.02 -7.86 15.99
CA ASP A 412 -14.80 -7.28 16.56
C ASP A 412 -14.23 -6.24 15.59
N THR A 413 -13.95 -5.02 16.05
CA THR A 413 -13.49 -3.84 15.27
C THR A 413 -13.94 -3.84 13.79
N SER A 414 -15.07 -3.21 13.47
CA SER A 414 -15.70 -3.21 12.13
C SER A 414 -14.69 -3.25 10.98
N CYS A 415 -14.73 -4.32 10.16
CA CYS A 415 -13.85 -4.48 9.02
C CYS A 415 -14.13 -3.37 7.99
N SER A 416 -13.21 -2.41 7.85
CA SER A 416 -13.34 -1.32 6.88
C SER A 416 -12.98 -1.77 5.46
N GLY A 417 -12.17 -2.82 5.35
CA GLY A 417 -11.71 -3.35 4.06
C GLY A 417 -10.69 -4.46 4.23
N VAL A 418 -9.97 -4.73 3.15
CA VAL A 418 -9.00 -5.82 3.08
C VAL A 418 -7.71 -5.40 2.39
N LEU A 419 -6.58 -5.94 2.83
CA LEU A 419 -5.31 -5.93 2.10
C LEU A 419 -5.15 -7.32 1.50
N PHE A 420 -5.26 -7.40 0.18
CA PHE A 420 -5.36 -8.66 -0.56
C PHE A 420 -4.16 -8.83 -1.47
N SER A 421 -3.50 -9.99 -1.39
CA SER A 421 -2.56 -10.48 -2.39
C SER A 421 -3.11 -11.76 -3.02
N LYS A 422 -3.22 -11.72 -4.34
CA LYS A 422 -3.63 -12.87 -5.13
C LYS A 422 -2.51 -13.89 -5.31
N HIS A 423 -1.27 -13.41 -5.44
CA HIS A 423 -0.08 -14.25 -5.66
C HIS A 423 0.24 -15.07 -4.41
N GLU A 424 0.37 -14.38 -3.27
CA GLU A 424 0.65 -14.97 -1.97
C GLU A 424 -0.59 -15.64 -1.36
N LYS A 425 -1.77 -15.45 -1.96
CA LYS A 425 -3.05 -16.02 -1.53
C LYS A 425 -3.40 -15.63 -0.09
N VAL A 426 -3.15 -14.37 0.26
CA VAL A 426 -3.40 -13.84 1.60
C VAL A 426 -4.36 -12.65 1.55
N CYS A 427 -5.26 -12.62 2.53
CA CYS A 427 -6.23 -11.57 2.74
C CYS A 427 -6.13 -11.14 4.20
N TYR A 428 -5.71 -9.91 4.45
CA TYR A 428 -5.68 -9.32 5.78
C TYR A 428 -6.86 -8.39 5.99
N LYS A 429 -7.36 -8.34 7.22
CA LYS A 429 -8.35 -7.37 7.67
C LYS A 429 -7.72 -5.98 7.78
N VAL A 430 -8.34 -4.99 7.16
CA VAL A 430 -8.00 -3.57 7.31
C VAL A 430 -9.08 -2.88 8.12
N VAL A 431 -8.65 -2.05 9.06
CA VAL A 431 -9.53 -1.25 9.93
C VAL A 431 -9.09 0.21 9.92
N GLU A 432 -9.98 1.08 10.37
CA GLU A 432 -9.66 2.49 10.60
C GLU A 432 -8.49 2.63 11.58
N GLY A 433 -7.53 3.46 11.19
CA GLY A 433 -6.36 3.83 11.96
C GLY A 433 -6.46 5.26 12.48
N THR A 434 -5.44 5.67 13.22
CA THR A 434 -5.22 7.06 13.64
C THR A 434 -4.60 7.87 12.49
N PHE A 435 -4.52 9.19 12.66
CA PHE A 435 -3.82 10.09 11.71
C PHE A 435 -2.35 9.70 11.42
N TYR A 436 -1.74 8.88 12.28
CA TYR A 436 -0.37 8.43 12.14
C TYR A 436 -0.23 7.03 11.52
N ASP A 437 -1.33 6.30 11.41
CA ASP A 437 -1.31 4.95 10.84
C ASP A 437 -1.30 5.04 9.32
N GLN A 438 -0.47 4.22 8.69
CA GLN A 438 -0.43 4.09 7.25
C GLN A 438 -0.03 2.67 6.85
N ILE A 439 -0.55 2.20 5.73
CA ILE A 439 -0.21 0.92 5.11
C ILE A 439 0.63 1.22 3.87
N VAL A 440 1.72 0.50 3.66
CA VAL A 440 2.48 0.51 2.40
C VAL A 440 2.27 -0.83 1.71
N THR A 441 1.70 -0.81 0.51
CA THR A 441 1.39 -2.02 -0.27
C THR A 441 2.64 -2.56 -0.96
N GLU A 442 2.76 -3.88 -1.02
CA GLU A 442 3.65 -4.59 -1.96
C GLU A 442 3.07 -4.60 -3.39
N ASP A 443 3.87 -5.02 -4.37
CA ASP A 443 3.52 -4.88 -5.79
C ASP A 443 2.31 -5.73 -6.18
N ASP A 444 2.15 -6.89 -5.54
CA ASP A 444 1.05 -7.84 -5.72
C ASP A 444 -0.12 -7.60 -4.73
N GLN A 445 0.03 -6.63 -3.83
CA GLN A 445 -0.96 -6.31 -2.81
C GLN A 445 -1.85 -5.14 -3.23
N THR A 446 -3.14 -5.28 -2.94
CA THR A 446 -4.15 -4.27 -3.20
C THR A 446 -4.99 -4.03 -1.96
N ILE A 447 -5.22 -2.77 -1.60
CA ILE A 447 -6.14 -2.40 -0.54
C ILE A 447 -7.51 -2.15 -1.17
N VAL A 448 -8.54 -2.81 -0.64
CA VAL A 448 -9.93 -2.67 -1.09
C VAL A 448 -10.80 -2.36 0.12
N LEU A 449 -11.39 -1.17 0.15
CA LEU A 449 -12.32 -0.77 1.21
C LEU A 449 -13.76 -1.09 0.81
N LEU A 450 -14.53 -1.61 1.77
CA LEU A 450 -15.97 -1.76 1.66
C LEU A 450 -16.62 -0.47 2.15
N GLN A 451 -17.33 0.23 1.26
CA GLN A 451 -18.07 1.42 1.62
C GLN A 451 -19.55 1.08 1.90
N LEU A 452 -20.46 1.52 1.02
CA LEU A 452 -21.88 1.34 1.18
C LEU A 452 -22.33 0.04 0.52
N CYS A 453 -22.92 -0.85 1.31
CA CYS A 453 -23.62 -2.04 0.83
C CYS A 453 -25.14 -1.81 0.89
N VAL A 454 -25.82 -2.02 -0.22
CA VAL A 454 -27.28 -1.92 -0.32
C VAL A 454 -27.89 -3.24 -0.77
N LYS A 455 -29.08 -3.56 -0.27
CA LYS A 455 -29.82 -4.73 -0.73
C LYS A 455 -30.13 -4.61 -2.23
N ASP A 456 -29.82 -5.67 -2.97
CA ASP A 456 -29.93 -5.75 -4.42
C ASP A 456 -30.99 -6.78 -4.80
N ARG A 457 -32.25 -6.31 -4.85
CA ARG A 457 -33.43 -7.08 -5.29
C ARG A 457 -33.58 -8.42 -4.56
N GLU A 458 -33.42 -8.38 -3.23
CA GLU A 458 -33.46 -9.57 -2.36
C GLU A 458 -34.74 -10.40 -2.53
N GLU A 459 -35.91 -9.76 -2.61
CA GLU A 459 -37.19 -10.45 -2.84
C GLU A 459 -37.26 -11.15 -4.21
N GLU A 460 -36.79 -10.48 -5.27
CA GLU A 460 -36.75 -11.04 -6.64
C GLU A 460 -35.82 -12.25 -6.73
N ARG A 461 -34.74 -12.26 -5.92
CA ARG A 461 -33.68 -13.28 -5.90
C ARG A 461 -33.87 -14.33 -4.82
N ARG A 462 -34.93 -14.25 -4.01
CA ARG A 462 -35.15 -15.13 -2.84
C ARG A 462 -35.20 -16.62 -3.21
N GLU A 463 -35.74 -16.93 -4.39
CA GLU A 463 -35.89 -18.31 -4.88
C GLU A 463 -34.72 -18.77 -5.77
N ASN A 464 -33.72 -17.92 -5.99
CA ASN A 464 -32.57 -18.27 -6.81
C ASN A 464 -31.66 -19.23 -6.03
N SER A 465 -31.57 -20.47 -6.50
CA SER A 465 -30.81 -21.53 -5.83
C SER A 465 -29.56 -21.98 -6.59
N MET A 466 -29.37 -21.54 -7.84
CA MET A 466 -28.26 -22.00 -8.70
C MET A 466 -27.26 -20.90 -9.03
N PHE A 467 -25.98 -21.20 -8.74
CA PHE A 467 -24.82 -20.36 -9.08
C PHE A 467 -23.88 -21.15 -10.01
N TYR A 468 -23.77 -20.71 -11.25
CA TYR A 468 -22.90 -21.32 -12.25
C TYR A 468 -21.52 -20.68 -12.23
N HIS A 469 -20.49 -21.51 -12.16
CA HIS A 469 -19.09 -21.10 -12.23
C HIS A 469 -18.58 -21.41 -13.63
N TYR A 470 -18.36 -20.39 -14.44
CA TYR A 470 -17.82 -20.52 -15.79
C TYR A 470 -16.33 -20.22 -15.77
N HIS A 471 -15.53 -21.20 -16.19
CA HIS A 471 -14.12 -20.99 -16.49
C HIS A 471 -14.02 -20.57 -17.96
N LEU A 472 -13.68 -19.29 -18.19
CA LEU A 472 -13.56 -18.70 -19.50
C LEU A 472 -12.07 -18.64 -19.85
N TYR A 473 -11.59 -19.65 -20.58
CA TYR A 473 -10.17 -19.79 -20.88
C TYR A 473 -9.65 -18.65 -21.76
N GLU A 474 -10.49 -18.14 -22.66
CA GLU A 474 -10.18 -17.03 -23.57
C GLU A 474 -9.96 -15.71 -22.84
N LEU A 475 -10.53 -15.55 -21.64
CA LEU A 475 -10.36 -14.38 -20.78
C LEU A 475 -9.42 -14.66 -19.60
N GLU A 476 -8.97 -15.91 -19.45
CA GLU A 476 -8.23 -16.37 -18.27
C GLU A 476 -8.95 -16.06 -16.94
N GLU A 477 -10.28 -16.09 -16.95
CA GLU A 477 -11.14 -15.68 -15.85
C GLU A 477 -12.05 -16.83 -15.36
N MET A 478 -12.48 -16.71 -14.11
CA MET A 478 -13.60 -17.45 -13.56
C MET A 478 -14.72 -16.46 -13.25
N CYS A 479 -15.86 -16.64 -13.90
CA CYS A 479 -17.04 -15.82 -13.70
C CYS A 479 -18.15 -16.61 -13.00
N VAL A 480 -18.82 -15.96 -12.06
CA VAL A 480 -19.96 -16.54 -11.36
C VAL A 480 -21.25 -15.89 -11.84
N PHE A 481 -22.18 -16.73 -12.29
CA PHE A 481 -23.51 -16.32 -12.73
C PHE A 481 -24.60 -16.89 -11.84
N GLU A 482 -25.56 -16.06 -11.48
CA GLU A 482 -26.76 -16.46 -10.74
C GLU A 482 -27.92 -16.70 -11.70
N SER A 483 -28.59 -17.84 -11.54
CA SER A 483 -29.77 -18.19 -12.32
C SER A 483 -31.04 -17.68 -11.68
N TYR A 484 -31.86 -17.00 -12.49
CA TYR A 484 -33.14 -16.49 -12.03
C TYR A 484 -34.26 -17.52 -12.18
N ALA A 485 -34.86 -17.89 -11.04
CA ALA A 485 -36.06 -18.71 -11.00
C ALA A 485 -37.26 -17.93 -11.57
N ASN A 486 -37.43 -16.67 -11.14
CA ASN A 486 -38.54 -15.82 -11.54
C ASN A 486 -38.60 -15.59 -13.07
N HIS A 487 -39.82 -15.46 -13.60
CA HIS A 487 -40.07 -15.07 -14.99
C HIS A 487 -39.98 -13.56 -15.20
N TYR A 488 -40.11 -12.77 -14.14
CA TYR A 488 -40.05 -11.32 -14.18
C TYR A 488 -38.82 -10.84 -13.43
N PHE A 489 -38.05 -9.94 -14.03
CA PHE A 489 -36.89 -9.34 -13.41
C PHE A 489 -36.77 -7.86 -13.76
N SER A 490 -36.23 -7.09 -12.81
CA SER A 490 -36.12 -5.64 -12.87
C SER A 490 -34.66 -5.18 -12.84
N GLY A 491 -34.40 -3.90 -13.14
CA GLY A 491 -33.07 -3.31 -12.98
C GLY A 491 -32.09 -3.54 -14.15
N PHE A 492 -32.59 -3.98 -15.31
CA PHE A 492 -31.77 -4.29 -16.48
C PHE A 492 -32.34 -3.71 -17.78
N ALA A 493 -31.46 -3.22 -18.65
CA ALA A 493 -31.80 -2.79 -20.00
C ALA A 493 -31.02 -3.60 -21.04
N VAL A 494 -31.71 -4.08 -22.08
CA VAL A 494 -31.07 -4.71 -23.24
C VAL A 494 -30.23 -3.67 -23.97
N TYR A 495 -28.99 -4.02 -24.32
CA TYR A 495 -28.14 -3.15 -25.15
C TYR A 495 -27.72 -3.82 -26.46
N ASP A 496 -27.76 -5.15 -26.54
CA ASP A 496 -27.33 -5.89 -27.72
C ASP A 496 -28.00 -7.28 -27.76
N ASN A 497 -28.02 -7.92 -28.92
CA ASN A 497 -28.50 -9.29 -29.10
C ASN A 497 -27.82 -10.00 -30.28
N ILE A 498 -27.70 -11.32 -30.18
CA ILE A 498 -27.23 -12.18 -31.27
C ILE A 498 -28.37 -13.12 -31.69
N PRO A 499 -28.79 -13.11 -32.97
CA PRO A 499 -29.75 -14.08 -33.50
C PRO A 499 -29.11 -15.48 -33.68
N LYS A 500 -29.92 -16.54 -33.54
CA LYS A 500 -29.63 -18.00 -33.75
C LYS A 500 -28.20 -18.38 -34.14
N SER A 501 -27.55 -19.18 -33.28
CA SER A 501 -26.43 -20.15 -33.52
C SER A 501 -25.40 -20.19 -32.38
N SER A 502 -25.42 -19.22 -31.47
CA SER A 502 -24.47 -19.18 -30.37
C SER A 502 -24.81 -20.20 -29.28
N SER A 503 -23.82 -20.99 -28.89
CA SER A 503 -23.91 -21.83 -27.69
C SER A 503 -24.15 -20.95 -26.45
N GLY A 504 -24.75 -21.50 -25.40
CA GLY A 504 -24.90 -20.79 -24.14
C GLY A 504 -23.57 -20.23 -23.63
N TYR A 505 -22.50 -21.01 -23.78
CA TYR A 505 -21.13 -20.62 -23.46
C TYR A 505 -20.69 -19.36 -24.23
N HIS A 506 -20.92 -19.29 -25.54
CA HIS A 506 -20.52 -18.12 -26.35
C HIS A 506 -21.24 -16.83 -25.90
N CYS A 507 -22.47 -16.95 -25.40
CA CYS A 507 -23.20 -15.79 -24.86
C CYS A 507 -22.64 -15.36 -23.50
N ILE A 508 -22.24 -16.32 -22.66
CA ILE A 508 -21.56 -16.02 -21.40
C ILE A 508 -20.19 -15.35 -21.67
N LEU A 509 -19.40 -15.92 -22.59
CA LEU A 509 -18.08 -15.40 -22.97
C LEU A 509 -18.17 -13.96 -23.48
N LYS A 510 -19.09 -13.68 -24.43
CA LYS A 510 -19.26 -12.32 -24.95
C LYS A 510 -19.69 -11.33 -23.85
N CYS A 511 -20.58 -11.73 -22.95
CA CYS A 511 -20.99 -10.84 -21.88
C CYS A 511 -19.82 -10.53 -20.93
N ALA A 512 -19.05 -11.55 -20.54
CA ALA A 512 -17.88 -11.36 -19.70
C ALA A 512 -16.83 -10.44 -20.37
N SER A 513 -16.52 -10.65 -21.66
CA SER A 513 -15.56 -9.79 -22.37
C SER A 513 -16.02 -8.34 -22.54
N GLU A 514 -17.35 -8.11 -22.56
CA GLU A 514 -17.95 -6.79 -22.66
C GLU A 514 -18.37 -6.20 -21.30
N GLN A 515 -17.94 -6.79 -20.18
CA GLN A 515 -18.26 -6.30 -18.83
C GLN A 515 -17.77 -4.87 -18.62
N ILE A 516 -16.53 -4.56 -19.04
CA ILE A 516 -15.92 -3.23 -18.85
C ILE A 516 -16.35 -2.28 -19.98
N SER A 517 -16.27 -2.72 -21.24
CA SER A 517 -16.46 -1.85 -22.41
C SER A 517 -17.92 -1.44 -22.64
N LYS A 518 -18.88 -2.34 -22.38
CA LYS A 518 -20.32 -2.07 -22.57
C LYS A 518 -21.14 -2.18 -21.30
N GLY A 519 -20.53 -2.54 -20.17
CA GLY A 519 -21.23 -2.69 -18.90
C GLY A 519 -22.13 -3.92 -18.85
N CYS A 520 -21.77 -5.01 -19.55
CA CYS A 520 -22.58 -6.23 -19.52
C CYS A 520 -22.69 -6.77 -18.09
N ALA A 521 -23.92 -7.07 -17.69
CA ALA A 521 -24.25 -7.51 -16.33
C ALA A 521 -25.14 -8.76 -16.31
N ALA A 522 -25.80 -9.11 -17.41
CA ALA A 522 -26.60 -10.33 -17.47
C ALA A 522 -26.80 -10.81 -18.92
N VAL A 523 -27.14 -12.09 -19.05
CA VAL A 523 -27.42 -12.78 -20.32
C VAL A 523 -28.78 -13.46 -20.23
N HIS A 524 -29.59 -13.27 -21.27
CA HIS A 524 -30.77 -14.10 -21.52
C HIS A 524 -30.51 -15.00 -22.71
N LYS A 525 -30.72 -16.32 -22.55
CA LYS A 525 -30.63 -17.28 -23.65
C LYS A 525 -31.99 -17.92 -23.89
N SER A 526 -32.48 -17.76 -25.11
CA SER A 526 -33.59 -18.52 -25.67
C SER A 526 -33.10 -19.42 -26.81
N GLN A 527 -34.00 -20.23 -27.38
CA GLN A 527 -33.70 -20.99 -28.59
C GLN A 527 -33.38 -20.08 -29.79
N GLU A 528 -33.96 -18.88 -29.82
CA GLU A 528 -33.90 -18.00 -30.99
C GLU A 528 -32.78 -16.97 -30.94
N ARG A 529 -32.36 -16.57 -29.74
CA ARG A 529 -31.36 -15.51 -29.56
C ARG A 529 -30.72 -15.49 -28.18
N CYS A 530 -29.56 -14.84 -28.12
CA CYS A 530 -28.97 -14.32 -26.90
C CYS A 530 -29.23 -12.83 -26.80
N MET A 531 -29.66 -12.36 -25.62
CA MET A 531 -29.72 -10.94 -25.32
C MET A 531 -28.74 -10.60 -24.21
N PHE A 532 -28.16 -9.41 -24.31
CA PHE A 532 -27.21 -8.89 -23.34
C PHE A 532 -27.78 -7.67 -22.64
N PHE A 533 -27.61 -7.64 -21.33
CA PHE A 533 -28.19 -6.62 -20.48
C PHE A 533 -27.12 -5.86 -19.74
N ARG A 534 -27.33 -4.55 -19.59
CA ARG A 534 -26.60 -3.68 -18.66
C ARG A 534 -27.52 -3.30 -17.50
N ARG A 535 -26.95 -2.99 -16.34
CA ARG A 535 -27.76 -2.53 -15.21
C ARG A 535 -28.39 -1.17 -15.51
N ASN A 536 -29.68 -1.05 -15.21
CA ASN A 536 -30.45 0.18 -15.26
C ASN A 536 -31.65 0.07 -14.32
N SER A 537 -31.58 0.73 -13.16
CA SER A 537 -32.62 0.70 -12.12
C SER A 537 -33.97 1.30 -12.57
N THR A 538 -33.97 2.11 -13.62
CA THR A 538 -35.19 2.76 -14.17
C THR A 538 -35.79 1.99 -15.34
N ALA A 539 -35.18 0.88 -15.76
CA ALA A 539 -35.69 0.08 -16.85
C ALA A 539 -37.01 -0.62 -16.47
N ARG A 540 -37.87 -0.81 -17.48
CA ARG A 540 -39.11 -1.58 -17.32
C ARG A 540 -38.80 -3.02 -16.95
N ILE A 541 -39.70 -3.64 -16.19
CA ILE A 541 -39.64 -5.07 -15.85
C ILE A 541 -39.62 -5.88 -17.15
N PHE A 542 -38.69 -6.83 -17.24
CA PHE A 542 -38.57 -7.74 -18.36
C PHE A 542 -39.22 -9.08 -18.03
N ARG A 543 -39.91 -9.67 -19.01
CA ARG A 543 -40.49 -11.01 -18.91
C ARG A 543 -39.65 -12.02 -19.71
N LYS A 544 -39.09 -12.99 -19.01
CA LYS A 544 -38.35 -14.14 -19.56
C LYS A 544 -39.26 -14.95 -20.50
N LEU A 545 -38.74 -15.30 -21.68
CA LEU A 545 -39.44 -16.19 -22.63
C LEU A 545 -39.62 -17.59 -22.04
N GLU A 546 -40.60 -18.35 -22.52
CA GLU A 546 -40.73 -19.76 -22.16
C GLU A 546 -39.52 -20.56 -22.67
N ASN A 547 -39.13 -21.61 -21.94
CA ASN A 547 -37.97 -22.46 -22.24
C ASN A 547 -36.66 -21.69 -22.46
N SER A 548 -36.48 -20.61 -21.71
CA SER A 548 -35.30 -19.75 -21.74
C SER A 548 -34.76 -19.53 -20.33
N TYR A 549 -33.48 -19.15 -20.22
CA TYR A 549 -32.85 -18.85 -18.94
C TYR A 549 -32.30 -17.42 -18.92
N PHE A 550 -32.29 -16.84 -17.73
CA PHE A 550 -31.68 -15.55 -17.45
C PHE A 550 -30.60 -15.76 -16.39
N LEU A 551 -29.39 -15.30 -16.69
CA LEU A 551 -28.20 -15.43 -15.87
C LEU A 551 -27.65 -14.05 -15.59
N GLU A 552 -27.63 -13.64 -14.33
CA GLU A 552 -26.97 -12.42 -13.88
C GLU A 552 -25.50 -12.70 -13.58
N MET A 553 -24.60 -11.89 -14.12
CA MET A 553 -23.18 -11.94 -13.81
C MET A 553 -22.94 -11.28 -12.44
N LEU A 554 -22.47 -12.06 -11.47
CA LEU A 554 -22.19 -11.55 -10.13
C LEU A 554 -20.81 -10.88 -10.09
N TYR A 555 -19.80 -11.59 -10.58
CA TYR A 555 -18.43 -11.11 -10.69
C TYR A 555 -17.61 -12.03 -11.62
N CYS A 556 -16.50 -11.51 -12.13
CA CYS A 556 -15.44 -12.25 -12.79
C CYS A 556 -14.13 -11.98 -12.05
N GLU A 557 -13.33 -13.03 -11.83
CA GLU A 557 -12.00 -12.95 -11.24
C GLU A 557 -11.00 -13.65 -12.16
N SER A 558 -9.92 -12.97 -12.52
CA SER A 558 -8.81 -13.58 -13.26
C SER A 558 -8.25 -14.78 -12.48
N LYS A 559 -7.68 -15.77 -13.17
CA LYS A 559 -6.99 -16.91 -12.54
C LYS A 559 -5.52 -16.63 -12.19
N PHE A 560 -4.85 -15.74 -12.93
CA PHE A 560 -3.40 -15.51 -12.77
C PHE A 560 -3.08 -14.28 -11.93
N ALA A 561 -2.04 -14.35 -11.09
CA ALA A 561 -1.43 -13.16 -10.50
C ALA A 561 -0.71 -12.43 -11.65
N GLY A 562 -1.21 -11.25 -12.01
CA GLY A 562 -1.08 -10.74 -13.37
C GLY A 562 0.33 -10.37 -13.83
N ASN A 563 0.52 -10.41 -15.16
CA ASN A 563 1.13 -9.27 -15.84
C ASN A 563 -0.04 -8.51 -16.48
N ALA A 564 -0.18 -7.22 -16.19
CA ALA A 564 -0.96 -6.36 -17.07
C ALA A 564 -0.23 -6.39 -18.42
N PHE A 565 -0.80 -7.06 -19.42
CA PHE A 565 -0.36 -6.84 -20.78
C PHE A 565 -0.72 -5.40 -21.12
N ASP A 566 0.32 -4.60 -21.24
CA ASP A 566 0.29 -3.24 -21.75
C ASP A 566 -0.39 -3.28 -23.13
N PHE A 567 -1.63 -2.82 -23.20
CA PHE A 567 -2.34 -2.59 -24.46
C PHE A 567 -2.08 -1.16 -24.93
N ASP A 568 -0.80 -0.77 -24.99
CA ASP A 568 -0.34 0.44 -25.68
C ASP A 568 0.89 0.06 -26.54
N ALA A 569 0.65 -0.83 -27.50
CA ALA A 569 1.58 -1.06 -28.61
C ALA A 569 0.78 -1.36 -29.89
N VAL A 570 0.00 -0.39 -30.35
CA VAL A 570 -0.41 -0.28 -31.75
C VAL A 570 -0.41 1.21 -32.13
N ASP A 571 0.76 1.73 -32.44
CA ASP A 571 1.12 2.27 -33.77
C ASP A 571 2.61 2.64 -33.82
#